data_AF-A0A955DWA3-F1
#
_entry.id   AF-A0A955DWA3-F1
#
_cell.length_a   1.000
_cell.length_b   1.000
_cell.length_c   1.000
_cell.angle_alpha   90.00
_cell.angle_beta   90.00
_cell.angle_gamma   90.00
#
_symmetry.space_group_name_H-M   'P 1'
#
loop_
_entity.id
_entity.type
_entity.pdbx_description
1 polymer ?
#
loop_
_entity_poly.entity_id
_entity_poly.type
_entity_poly.pdbx_seq_one_letter_code
_entity_poly.pdbx_strand_id
1 'polypeptide(L)'
;AINFDYGNNIRQRARDNGYADAFAFPGFVPAYIRPQFCQGRGPFRWVALSGDPEDIRVTDEALMRLFPDDEPLHRWLNLASTSFEFQGLPSRICWFGLGERARSGLLFNDLVRTGRVKAPIVIGRDHLDCGSVASPNRETEGMLDGTDAVSDWPILNALVNTASGATWVSVHHGGGVGIGFSQHAGQVTVADGTPEAARRLERVLTNDPAMGVFRHADAGYDIARAWANTHGVDIPMRDW
;
A
#
# COMPACT_ATOMS: atom_id res chain seq x y z
N ALA A 1 15.26 2.33 -26.56
CA ALA A 1 13.97 1.91 -25.97
C ALA A 1 13.98 2.28 -24.50
N ILE A 2 12.82 2.60 -23.91
CA ILE A 2 12.70 2.78 -22.46
C ILE A 2 12.86 1.41 -21.81
N ASN A 3 13.77 1.28 -20.84
CA ASN A 3 14.07 0.02 -20.13
C ASN A 3 14.00 0.26 -18.62
N PHE A 4 13.47 -0.70 -17.88
CA PHE A 4 13.43 -0.69 -16.41
C PHE A 4 13.36 -2.11 -15.85
N ASP A 5 13.87 -2.32 -14.64
CA ASP A 5 13.71 -3.57 -13.88
C ASP A 5 12.36 -3.57 -13.16
N TYR A 6 11.60 -4.66 -13.31
CA TYR A 6 10.27 -4.79 -12.72
C TYR A 6 10.26 -5.61 -11.42
N GLY A 7 11.30 -5.48 -10.61
CA GLY A 7 11.31 -5.92 -9.23
C GLY A 7 11.54 -7.41 -9.01
N ASN A 8 12.26 -8.07 -9.92
CA ASN A 8 12.61 -9.49 -9.84
C ASN A 8 14.10 -9.74 -9.54
N ASN A 9 14.87 -8.67 -9.30
CA ASN A 9 16.29 -8.71 -8.98
C ASN A 9 17.20 -9.24 -10.11
N ILE A 10 16.73 -9.23 -11.37
CA ILE A 10 17.50 -9.75 -12.52
C ILE A 10 18.82 -8.99 -12.73
N ARG A 11 18.82 -7.68 -12.48
CA ARG A 11 20.04 -6.85 -12.57
C ARG A 11 21.11 -7.33 -11.59
N GLN A 12 20.74 -7.66 -10.36
CA GLN A 12 21.69 -8.22 -9.40
C GLN A 12 22.25 -9.56 -9.87
N ARG A 13 21.40 -10.44 -10.40
CA ARG A 13 21.86 -11.74 -10.92
C ARG A 13 22.83 -11.59 -12.09
N ALA A 14 22.57 -10.65 -13.00
CA ALA A 14 23.51 -10.35 -14.07
C ALA A 14 24.85 -9.81 -13.54
N ARG A 15 24.81 -8.90 -12.55
CA ARG A 15 26.01 -8.36 -11.89
C ARG A 15 26.83 -9.45 -11.20
N ASP A 16 26.17 -10.32 -10.42
CA ASP A 16 26.81 -11.44 -9.72
C ASP A 16 27.51 -12.40 -10.70
N ASN A 17 27.04 -12.47 -11.95
CA ASN A 17 27.59 -13.29 -13.02
C ASN A 17 28.51 -12.50 -13.97
N GLY A 18 29.03 -11.35 -13.54
CA GLY A 18 30.11 -10.62 -14.22
C GLY A 18 29.67 -9.56 -15.22
N TYR A 19 28.38 -9.27 -15.37
CA TYR A 19 27.92 -8.15 -16.21
C TYR A 19 28.00 -6.83 -15.43
N ALA A 20 29.07 -6.07 -15.66
CA ALA A 20 29.36 -4.83 -14.90
C ALA A 20 28.26 -3.77 -15.02
N ASP A 21 27.64 -3.63 -16.20
CA ASP A 21 26.65 -2.58 -16.49
C ASP A 21 25.21 -3.02 -16.18
N ALA A 22 25.02 -4.05 -15.35
CA ALA A 22 23.69 -4.59 -15.07
C ALA A 22 22.70 -3.56 -14.48
N PHE A 23 23.19 -2.51 -13.83
CA PHE A 23 22.38 -1.45 -13.23
C PHE A 23 22.31 -0.17 -14.09
N ALA A 24 22.70 -0.24 -15.37
CA ALA A 24 22.61 0.90 -16.30
C ALA A 24 21.16 1.33 -16.62
N PHE A 25 20.15 0.56 -16.18
CA PHE A 25 18.74 0.92 -16.22
C PHE A 25 18.10 0.82 -14.83
N PRO A 26 17.14 1.70 -14.49
CA PRO A 26 16.60 1.82 -13.14
C PRO A 26 15.55 0.75 -12.83
N GLY A 27 15.24 0.58 -11.55
CA GLY A 27 14.02 -0.10 -11.13
C GLY A 27 12.79 0.76 -11.41
N PHE A 28 11.63 0.11 -11.55
CA PHE A 28 10.36 0.80 -11.81
C PHE A 28 9.93 1.74 -10.68
N VAL A 29 10.35 1.47 -9.44
CA VAL A 29 9.95 2.30 -8.29
C VAL A 29 10.59 3.67 -8.29
N PRO A 30 11.94 3.81 -8.31
CA PRO A 30 12.56 5.12 -8.46
C PRO A 30 12.16 5.84 -9.75
N ALA A 31 11.90 5.08 -10.83
CA ALA A 31 11.55 5.68 -12.12
C ALA A 31 10.11 6.21 -12.20
N TYR A 32 9.13 5.54 -11.57
CA TYR A 32 7.71 5.83 -11.81
C TYR A 32 6.82 5.85 -10.56
N ILE A 33 7.08 4.99 -9.57
CA ILE A 33 6.12 4.74 -8.47
C ILE A 33 6.38 5.58 -7.23
N ARG A 34 7.64 5.96 -6.95
CA ARG A 34 7.98 6.64 -5.69
C ARG A 34 7.17 7.90 -5.38
N PRO A 35 6.76 8.75 -6.35
CA PRO A 35 5.87 9.87 -6.07
C PRO A 35 4.54 9.45 -5.44
N GLN A 36 3.99 8.29 -5.81
CA GLN A 36 2.79 7.72 -5.19
C GLN A 36 3.06 7.32 -3.73
N PHE A 37 4.21 6.69 -3.46
CA PHE A 37 4.59 6.31 -2.09
C PHE A 37 4.77 7.50 -1.16
N CYS A 38 5.25 8.65 -1.67
CA CYS A 38 5.36 9.89 -0.92
C CYS A 38 4.00 10.38 -0.38
N GLN A 39 2.89 10.01 -1.04
CA GLN A 39 1.53 10.36 -0.64
C GLN A 39 0.83 9.23 0.16
N GLY A 40 1.58 8.20 0.55
CA GLY A 40 1.06 7.00 1.20
C GLY A 40 0.26 6.09 0.27
N ARG A 41 0.27 6.34 -1.06
CA ARG A 41 -0.47 5.53 -2.03
C ARG A 41 0.24 4.20 -2.26
N GLY A 42 -0.54 3.13 -2.44
CA GLY A 42 -0.01 1.79 -2.66
C GLY A 42 -1.12 0.78 -2.92
N PRO A 43 -0.80 -0.51 -3.07
CA PRO A 43 -1.71 -1.53 -3.60
C PRO A 43 -2.76 -2.02 -2.57
N PHE A 44 -3.55 -1.09 -2.05
CA PHE A 44 -4.69 -1.33 -1.18
C PHE A 44 -5.72 -2.23 -1.89
N ARG A 45 -6.24 -3.22 -1.17
CA ARG A 45 -7.14 -4.23 -1.72
C ARG A 45 -8.11 -4.72 -0.68
N TRP A 46 -9.22 -5.26 -1.14
CA TRP A 46 -10.21 -5.88 -0.27
C TRP A 46 -10.81 -7.13 -0.92
N VAL A 47 -11.38 -7.98 -0.07
CA VAL A 47 -11.93 -9.29 -0.42
C VAL A 47 -13.30 -9.45 0.23
N ALA A 48 -14.30 -9.84 -0.55
CA ALA A 48 -15.63 -10.14 -0.04
C ALA A 48 -15.71 -11.58 0.49
N LEU A 49 -15.88 -11.75 1.81
CA LEU A 49 -15.93 -13.09 2.43
C LEU A 49 -17.21 -13.85 2.11
N SER A 50 -18.23 -13.19 1.56
CA SER A 50 -19.46 -13.84 1.08
C SER A 50 -19.21 -14.77 -0.10
N GLY A 51 -18.12 -14.54 -0.85
CA GLY A 51 -17.89 -15.17 -2.15
C GLY A 51 -18.76 -14.59 -3.27
N ASP A 52 -19.57 -13.57 -2.99
CA ASP A 52 -20.53 -13.02 -3.95
C ASP A 52 -19.94 -11.80 -4.69
N PRO A 53 -19.81 -11.85 -6.04
CA PRO A 53 -19.30 -10.75 -6.84
C PRO A 53 -20.06 -9.43 -6.67
N GLU A 54 -21.35 -9.51 -6.30
CA GLU A 54 -22.18 -8.33 -6.08
C GLU A 54 -21.67 -7.47 -4.94
N ASP A 55 -21.04 -8.05 -3.91
CA ASP A 55 -20.46 -7.27 -2.81
C ASP A 55 -19.33 -6.37 -3.32
N ILE A 56 -18.50 -6.84 -4.27
CA ILE A 56 -17.48 -6.02 -4.90
C ILE A 56 -18.11 -4.92 -5.75
N ARG A 57 -19.17 -5.22 -6.51
CA ARG A 57 -19.90 -4.22 -7.30
C ARG A 57 -20.47 -3.11 -6.42
N VAL A 58 -21.04 -3.46 -5.26
CA VAL A 58 -21.54 -2.49 -4.26
C VAL A 58 -20.40 -1.65 -3.70
N THR A 59 -19.25 -2.23 -3.39
CA THR A 59 -18.08 -1.45 -2.94
C THR A 59 -17.55 -0.51 -4.02
N ASP A 60 -17.48 -0.95 -5.29
CA ASP A 60 -17.01 -0.12 -6.41
C ASP A 60 -17.92 1.13 -6.57
N GLU A 61 -19.24 0.95 -6.56
CA GLU A 61 -20.18 2.07 -6.61
C GLU A 61 -20.11 3.00 -5.40
N ALA A 62 -19.90 2.44 -4.21
CA ALA A 62 -19.83 3.23 -2.98
C ALA A 62 -18.55 4.08 -2.96
N LEU A 63 -17.43 3.55 -3.48
CA LEU A 63 -16.18 4.30 -3.63
C LEU A 63 -16.33 5.44 -4.64
N MET A 64 -16.97 5.20 -5.79
CA MET A 64 -17.22 6.27 -6.77
C MET A 64 -18.09 7.40 -6.19
N ARG A 65 -19.02 7.10 -5.28
CA ARG A 65 -19.80 8.11 -4.55
C ARG A 65 -18.99 8.81 -3.46
N LEU A 66 -18.08 8.10 -2.79
CA LEU A 66 -17.23 8.65 -1.73
C LEU A 66 -16.17 9.62 -2.28
N PHE A 67 -15.70 9.38 -3.50
CA PHE A 67 -14.70 10.18 -4.21
C PHE A 67 -15.26 10.60 -5.58
N PRO A 68 -16.25 11.50 -5.62
CA PRO A 68 -16.95 11.85 -6.86
C PRO A 68 -16.06 12.55 -7.88
N ASP A 69 -15.02 13.25 -7.41
CA ASP A 69 -14.12 14.06 -8.25
C ASP A 69 -12.83 13.33 -8.67
N ASP A 70 -12.65 12.06 -8.26
CA ASP A 70 -11.48 11.24 -8.63
C ASP A 70 -11.72 10.53 -9.96
N GLU A 71 -11.58 11.26 -11.07
CA GLU A 71 -11.74 10.68 -12.42
C GLU A 71 -10.83 9.46 -12.67
N PRO A 72 -9.54 9.46 -12.26
CA PRO A 72 -8.69 8.26 -12.37
C PRO A 72 -9.26 7.03 -11.66
N LEU A 73 -9.78 7.18 -10.44
CA LEU A 73 -10.44 6.10 -9.69
C LEU A 73 -11.65 5.56 -10.45
N HIS A 74 -12.52 6.44 -10.93
CA HIS A 74 -13.73 6.03 -11.66
C HIS A 74 -13.37 5.26 -12.94
N ARG A 75 -12.37 5.76 -13.69
CA ARG A 75 -11.85 5.06 -14.87
C ARG A 75 -11.30 3.68 -14.51
N TRP A 76 -10.53 3.58 -13.43
CA TRP A 76 -9.98 2.33 -12.95
C TRP A 76 -11.08 1.32 -12.56
N LEU A 77 -12.06 1.72 -11.75
CA LEU A 77 -13.14 0.83 -11.29
C LEU A 77 -14.03 0.36 -12.45
N ASN A 78 -14.33 1.23 -13.41
CA ASN A 78 -15.08 0.87 -14.62
C ASN A 78 -14.32 -0.11 -15.52
N LEU A 79 -13.01 0.08 -15.68
CA LEU A 79 -12.17 -0.88 -16.40
C LEU A 79 -12.11 -2.20 -15.64
N ALA A 80 -11.91 -2.14 -14.33
CA ALA A 80 -11.67 -3.33 -13.53
C ALA A 80 -12.91 -4.22 -13.36
N SER A 81 -14.12 -3.65 -13.47
CA SER A 81 -15.38 -4.41 -13.45
C SER A 81 -15.70 -5.10 -14.77
N THR A 82 -15.08 -4.68 -15.88
CA THR A 82 -15.39 -5.19 -17.23
C THR A 82 -14.26 -6.00 -17.84
N SER A 83 -13.02 -5.80 -17.37
CA SER A 83 -11.82 -6.36 -18.02
C SER A 83 -11.15 -7.48 -17.23
N PHE A 84 -11.54 -7.71 -15.97
CA PHE A 84 -10.91 -8.73 -15.12
C PHE A 84 -11.96 -9.64 -14.48
N GLU A 85 -11.76 -10.94 -14.66
CA GLU A 85 -12.51 -11.99 -13.99
C GLU A 85 -12.04 -12.16 -12.54
N PHE A 86 -12.96 -12.55 -11.66
CA PHE A 86 -12.61 -12.89 -10.28
C PHE A 86 -11.90 -14.24 -10.20
N GLN A 87 -10.97 -14.36 -9.24
CA GLN A 87 -10.25 -15.61 -8.95
C GLN A 87 -10.42 -15.95 -7.46
N GLY A 88 -11.12 -17.04 -7.15
CA GLY A 88 -11.47 -17.39 -5.78
C GLY A 88 -12.51 -16.44 -5.18
N LEU A 89 -12.27 -15.93 -3.96
CA LEU A 89 -13.14 -14.91 -3.37
C LEU A 89 -13.08 -13.61 -4.19
N PRO A 90 -14.22 -13.02 -4.58
CA PRO A 90 -14.25 -11.74 -5.27
C PRO A 90 -13.46 -10.69 -4.51
N SER A 91 -12.54 -10.05 -5.22
CA SER A 91 -11.55 -9.14 -4.66
C SER A 91 -11.33 -7.97 -5.60
N ARG A 92 -10.96 -6.82 -5.05
CA ARG A 92 -10.62 -5.63 -5.82
C ARG A 92 -9.35 -5.00 -5.29
N ILE A 93 -8.55 -4.47 -6.19
CA ILE A 93 -7.39 -3.64 -5.89
C ILE A 93 -7.68 -2.20 -6.32
N CYS A 94 -7.29 -1.23 -5.51
CA CYS A 94 -7.30 0.17 -5.87
C CYS A 94 -6.19 0.89 -5.11
N TRP A 95 -5.47 1.79 -5.76
CA TRP A 95 -4.39 2.50 -5.10
C TRP A 95 -4.94 3.69 -4.32
N PHE A 96 -4.89 3.60 -2.99
CA PHE A 96 -5.33 4.65 -2.07
C PHE A 96 -4.19 5.11 -1.17
N GLY A 97 -4.16 6.41 -0.89
CA GLY A 97 -3.19 7.12 -0.09
C GLY A 97 -3.58 7.30 1.37
N LEU A 98 -2.76 8.08 2.07
CA LEU A 98 -3.09 8.52 3.43
C LEU A 98 -4.42 9.30 3.41
N GLY A 99 -5.30 8.99 4.36
CA GLY A 99 -6.66 9.56 4.43
C GLY A 99 -7.70 8.78 3.60
N GLU A 100 -7.39 8.49 2.33
CA GLU A 100 -8.28 7.71 1.46
C GLU A 100 -8.55 6.30 2.01
N ARG A 101 -7.50 5.61 2.48
CA ARG A 101 -7.62 4.24 3.02
C ARG A 101 -8.59 4.16 4.20
N ALA A 102 -8.46 5.06 5.19
CA ALA A 102 -9.31 5.07 6.37
C ALA A 102 -10.78 5.37 6.02
N ARG A 103 -11.03 6.35 5.14
CA ARG A 103 -12.37 6.66 4.63
C ARG A 103 -13.00 5.47 3.93
N SER A 104 -12.25 4.78 3.06
CA SER A 104 -12.71 3.58 2.35
C SER A 104 -12.99 2.41 3.31
N GLY A 105 -12.13 2.16 4.29
CA GLY A 105 -12.34 1.09 5.26
C GLY A 105 -13.57 1.32 6.15
N LEU A 106 -13.78 2.55 6.61
CA LEU A 106 -14.97 2.93 7.37
C LEU A 106 -16.25 2.80 6.53
N LEU A 107 -16.20 3.20 5.25
CA LEU A 107 -17.29 2.98 4.30
C LEU A 107 -17.63 1.49 4.19
N PHE A 108 -16.63 0.62 4.00
CA PHE A 108 -16.87 -0.82 3.89
C PHE A 108 -17.48 -1.40 5.15
N ASN A 109 -17.01 -0.97 6.33
CA ASN A 109 -17.59 -1.39 7.60
C ASN A 109 -19.06 -0.96 7.71
N ASP A 110 -19.41 0.24 7.24
CA ASP A 110 -20.81 0.69 7.22
C ASP A 110 -21.69 -0.12 6.25
N LEU A 111 -21.16 -0.49 5.08
CA LEU A 111 -21.85 -1.37 4.13
C LEU A 111 -22.15 -2.73 4.75
N VAL A 112 -21.21 -3.31 5.51
CA VAL A 112 -21.42 -4.57 6.24
C VAL A 112 -22.48 -4.38 7.33
N ARG A 113 -22.35 -3.32 8.15
CA ARG A 113 -23.28 -2.99 9.24
C ARG A 113 -24.72 -2.82 8.75
N THR A 114 -24.91 -2.23 7.58
CA THR A 114 -26.22 -1.98 6.97
C THR A 114 -26.76 -3.14 6.15
N GLY A 115 -25.98 -4.22 5.97
CA GLY A 115 -26.35 -5.37 5.15
C GLY A 115 -26.38 -5.08 3.65
N ARG A 116 -25.75 -3.99 3.19
CA ARG A 116 -25.61 -3.67 1.76
C ARG A 116 -24.60 -4.57 1.06
N VAL A 117 -23.67 -5.14 1.82
CA VAL A 117 -22.87 -6.31 1.42
C VAL A 117 -23.23 -7.48 2.32
N LYS A 118 -23.08 -8.71 1.81
CA LYS A 118 -23.65 -9.93 2.41
C LYS A 118 -22.85 -10.49 3.57
N ALA A 119 -21.56 -10.18 3.66
CA ALA A 119 -20.66 -10.66 4.71
C ALA A 119 -19.55 -9.65 5.01
N PRO A 120 -18.74 -9.86 6.07
CA PRO A 120 -17.58 -9.04 6.35
C PRO A 120 -16.60 -8.92 5.16
N ILE A 121 -15.90 -7.79 5.11
CA ILE A 121 -14.89 -7.49 4.09
C ILE A 121 -13.51 -7.53 4.72
N VAL A 122 -12.59 -8.28 4.12
CA VAL A 122 -11.17 -8.27 4.49
C VAL A 122 -10.47 -7.16 3.75
N ILE A 123 -9.68 -6.34 4.43
CA ILE A 123 -8.96 -5.21 3.85
C ILE A 123 -7.47 -5.37 4.11
N GLY A 124 -6.66 -5.33 3.05
CA GLY A 124 -5.22 -5.49 3.17
C GLY A 124 -4.48 -4.86 1.99
N ARG A 125 -3.27 -5.35 1.73
CA ARG A 125 -2.39 -4.90 0.66
C ARG A 125 -1.28 -5.92 0.38
N ASP A 126 -0.49 -5.65 -0.64
CA ASP A 126 0.83 -6.28 -0.77
C ASP A 126 1.76 -5.82 0.37
N HIS A 127 2.85 -6.54 0.59
CA HIS A 127 3.98 -6.07 1.38
C HIS A 127 4.81 -5.00 0.64
N LEU A 128 4.68 -4.92 -0.70
CA LEU A 128 5.10 -3.74 -1.46
C LEU A 128 4.14 -2.59 -1.16
N ASP A 129 4.55 -1.66 -0.32
CA ASP A 129 3.79 -0.44 -0.03
C ASP A 129 4.73 0.65 0.51
N CYS A 130 4.24 1.88 0.50
CA CYS A 130 4.96 3.10 0.85
C CYS A 130 5.78 3.04 2.15
N GLY A 131 5.32 2.32 3.18
CA GLY A 131 5.97 2.28 4.49
C GLY A 131 6.41 0.90 4.97
N SER A 132 6.22 -0.15 4.15
CA SER A 132 6.24 -1.53 4.65
C SER A 132 7.36 -2.40 4.09
N VAL A 133 8.36 -1.82 3.41
CA VAL A 133 9.43 -2.59 2.78
C VAL A 133 10.75 -1.84 2.74
N ALA A 134 11.84 -2.56 3.01
CA ALA A 134 13.21 -2.19 2.67
C ALA A 134 13.74 -3.21 1.65
N SER A 135 14.12 -2.73 0.47
CA SER A 135 14.49 -3.55 -0.69
C SER A 135 15.35 -2.71 -1.67
N PRO A 136 16.68 -2.66 -1.49
CA PRO A 136 17.57 -1.75 -2.22
C PRO A 136 17.60 -1.93 -3.74
N ASN A 137 17.19 -3.10 -4.24
CA ASN A 137 17.13 -3.38 -5.68
C ASN A 137 15.72 -3.22 -6.26
N ARG A 138 14.77 -2.67 -5.48
CA ARG A 138 13.37 -2.50 -5.87
C ARG A 138 12.75 -1.26 -5.21
N GLU A 139 11.99 -1.40 -4.12
CA GLU A 139 11.18 -0.29 -3.58
C GLU A 139 12.00 0.87 -3.03
N THR A 140 13.13 0.56 -2.40
CA THR A 140 13.99 1.54 -1.75
C THR A 140 15.26 1.81 -2.54
N GLU A 141 15.28 1.46 -3.83
CA GLU A 141 16.43 1.72 -4.73
C GLU A 141 16.65 3.21 -4.95
N GLY A 142 17.84 3.71 -4.61
CA GLY A 142 18.21 5.11 -4.78
C GLY A 142 17.31 6.04 -3.96
N MET A 143 17.22 5.81 -2.64
CA MET A 143 16.63 6.81 -1.75
C MET A 143 17.47 8.10 -1.82
N LEU A 144 16.83 9.28 -1.70
CA LEU A 144 17.51 10.58 -1.87
C LEU A 144 18.68 10.77 -0.89
N ASP A 145 18.56 10.22 0.30
CA ASP A 145 19.54 10.29 1.39
C ASP A 145 20.43 9.03 1.49
N GLY A 146 20.29 8.08 0.56
CA GLY A 146 21.05 6.83 0.54
C GLY A 146 20.61 5.79 1.59
N THR A 147 19.44 5.94 2.21
CA THR A 147 18.91 5.00 3.22
C THR A 147 18.27 3.73 2.65
N ASP A 148 18.67 3.33 1.45
CA ASP A 148 18.13 2.20 0.69
C ASP A 148 17.99 0.91 1.53
N ALA A 149 19.01 0.61 2.34
CA ALA A 149 19.10 -0.64 3.11
C ALA A 149 18.56 -0.55 4.54
N VAL A 150 18.06 0.61 4.99
CA VAL A 150 17.52 0.78 6.35
C VAL A 150 16.21 -0.01 6.50
N SER A 151 16.24 -1.09 7.29
CA SER A 151 15.11 -2.01 7.47
C SER A 151 14.34 -1.83 8.77
N ASP A 152 14.61 -0.76 9.53
CA ASP A 152 13.81 -0.41 10.70
C ASP A 152 12.35 -0.08 10.33
N TRP A 153 12.13 0.58 9.19
CA TRP A 153 10.81 1.00 8.71
C TRP A 153 9.79 -0.14 8.56
N PRO A 154 10.06 -1.24 7.83
CA PRO A 154 9.13 -2.37 7.77
C PRO A 154 8.90 -3.04 9.13
N ILE A 155 9.89 -3.06 10.03
CA ILE A 155 9.73 -3.60 11.39
C ILE A 155 8.78 -2.70 12.18
N LEU A 156 8.99 -1.39 12.17
CA LEU A 156 8.10 -0.41 12.79
C LEU A 156 6.69 -0.43 12.19
N ASN A 157 6.56 -0.64 10.88
CA ASN A 157 5.26 -0.81 10.23
C ASN A 157 4.50 -2.02 10.79
N ALA A 158 5.17 -3.16 10.99
CA ALA A 158 4.53 -4.31 11.64
C ALA A 158 4.12 -4.03 13.09
N LEU A 159 5.00 -3.38 13.86
CA LEU A 159 4.74 -3.05 15.26
C LEU A 159 3.56 -2.07 15.41
N VAL A 160 3.52 -1.00 14.59
CA VAL A 160 2.45 -0.01 14.66
C VAL A 160 1.12 -0.59 14.19
N ASN A 161 1.11 -1.48 13.19
CA ASN A 161 -0.11 -2.17 12.75
C ASN A 161 -0.64 -3.12 13.82
N THR A 162 0.25 -3.83 14.53
CA THR A 162 -0.11 -4.64 15.70
C THR A 162 -0.73 -3.77 16.78
N ALA A 163 -0.08 -2.66 17.14
CA ALA A 163 -0.56 -1.73 18.16
C ALA A 163 -1.88 -1.01 17.77
N SER A 164 -2.08 -0.76 16.48
CA SER A 164 -3.28 -0.10 15.94
C SER A 164 -4.51 -1.01 15.95
N GLY A 165 -4.29 -2.33 15.98
CA GLY A 165 -5.32 -3.35 16.06
C GLY A 165 -5.65 -3.99 14.72
N ALA A 166 -4.66 -4.21 13.84
CA ALA A 166 -4.85 -5.04 12.65
C ALA A 166 -5.28 -6.45 13.07
N THR A 167 -6.08 -7.12 12.23
CA THR A 167 -6.57 -8.48 12.53
C THR A 167 -5.43 -9.49 12.45
N TRP A 168 -4.52 -9.34 11.49
CA TRP A 168 -3.23 -10.02 11.51
C TRP A 168 -2.14 -9.17 10.88
N VAL A 169 -0.91 -9.42 11.33
CA VAL A 169 0.32 -8.75 10.88
C VAL A 169 1.35 -9.81 10.57
N SER A 170 2.15 -9.58 9.53
CA SER A 170 3.21 -10.48 9.09
C SER A 170 4.51 -9.72 8.87
N VAL A 171 5.64 -10.39 9.13
CA VAL A 171 6.98 -9.91 8.80
C VAL A 171 7.67 -11.00 8.00
N HIS A 172 8.09 -10.67 6.79
CA HIS A 172 8.71 -11.60 5.85
C HIS A 172 10.07 -11.10 5.39
N HIS A 173 10.86 -12.04 4.87
CA HIS A 173 12.18 -11.80 4.31
C HIS A 173 12.27 -12.37 2.89
N GLY A 174 12.90 -11.61 1.98
CA GLY A 174 13.27 -12.06 0.64
C GLY A 174 12.13 -12.14 -0.37
N GLY A 175 10.94 -11.62 -0.06
CA GLY A 175 9.83 -11.57 -0.99
C GLY A 175 10.18 -10.74 -2.23
N GLY A 176 9.85 -11.28 -3.40
CA GLY A 176 10.07 -10.65 -4.71
C GLY A 176 11.52 -10.70 -5.22
N VAL A 177 12.48 -10.24 -4.41
CA VAL A 177 13.89 -10.09 -4.81
C VAL A 177 14.80 -11.23 -4.32
N GLY A 178 14.28 -12.15 -3.53
CA GLY A 178 14.99 -13.33 -3.02
C GLY A 178 15.69 -13.10 -1.68
N ILE A 179 16.11 -14.21 -1.06
CA ILE A 179 16.79 -14.23 0.25
C ILE A 179 17.99 -13.29 0.25
N GLY A 180 18.08 -12.46 1.29
CA GLY A 180 19.12 -11.46 1.51
C GLY A 180 18.78 -10.06 1.00
N PHE A 181 17.75 -9.89 0.16
CA PHE A 181 17.54 -8.63 -0.58
C PHE A 181 16.34 -7.79 -0.13
N SER A 182 15.47 -8.30 0.74
CA SER A 182 14.35 -7.52 1.26
C SER A 182 13.89 -7.93 2.65
N GLN A 183 13.36 -6.97 3.40
CA GLN A 183 12.61 -7.16 4.64
C GLN A 183 11.32 -6.35 4.52
N HIS A 184 10.17 -6.96 4.81
CA HIS A 184 8.89 -6.31 4.55
C HIS A 184 7.75 -6.83 5.43
N ALA A 185 6.76 -5.97 5.66
CA ALA A 185 5.62 -6.22 6.54
C ALA A 185 4.28 -6.17 5.79
N GLY A 186 3.36 -7.01 6.24
CA GLY A 186 1.98 -7.05 5.78
C GLY A 186 1.04 -6.77 6.94
N GLN A 187 -0.09 -6.14 6.62
CA GLN A 187 -1.20 -6.01 7.56
C GLN A 187 -2.50 -6.33 6.84
N VAL A 188 -3.43 -6.91 7.59
CA VAL A 188 -4.81 -7.07 7.13
C VAL A 188 -5.74 -6.81 8.31
N THR A 189 -6.84 -6.13 8.02
CA THR A 189 -7.87 -5.76 8.99
C THR A 189 -9.25 -6.10 8.45
N VAL A 190 -10.12 -6.65 9.29
CA VAL A 190 -11.49 -7.05 8.93
C VAL A 190 -12.47 -5.94 9.26
N ALA A 191 -13.31 -5.59 8.28
CA ALA A 191 -14.51 -4.80 8.45
C ALA A 191 -15.71 -5.73 8.64
N ASP A 192 -16.13 -5.92 9.89
CA ASP A 192 -17.21 -6.83 10.29
C ASP A 192 -18.53 -6.11 10.65
N GLY A 193 -18.59 -4.79 10.45
CA GLY A 193 -19.75 -3.97 10.75
C GLY A 193 -19.84 -3.48 12.19
N THR A 194 -18.94 -3.90 13.07
CA THR A 194 -18.96 -3.51 14.49
C THR A 194 -18.36 -2.12 14.73
N PRO A 195 -18.79 -1.40 15.79
CA PRO A 195 -18.11 -0.18 16.24
C PRO A 195 -16.65 -0.42 16.65
N GLU A 196 -16.31 -1.61 17.15
CA GLU A 196 -14.96 -2.01 17.50
C GLU A 196 -14.06 -2.10 16.26
N ALA A 197 -14.58 -2.70 15.17
CA ALA A 197 -13.87 -2.73 13.90
C ALA A 197 -13.70 -1.34 13.31
N ALA A 198 -14.72 -0.47 13.38
CA ALA A 198 -14.60 0.92 12.91
C ALA A 198 -13.40 1.65 13.57
N ARG A 199 -13.26 1.54 14.90
CA ARG A 199 -12.12 2.13 15.64
C ARG A 199 -10.78 1.53 15.25
N ARG A 200 -10.71 0.22 14.98
CA ARG A 200 -9.47 -0.45 14.53
C ARG A 200 -9.11 -0.03 13.11
N LEU A 201 -10.09 -0.01 12.20
CA LEU A 201 -9.93 0.39 10.80
C LEU A 201 -9.42 1.81 10.68
N GLU A 202 -10.01 2.76 11.42
CA GLU A 202 -9.57 4.14 11.42
C GLU A 202 -8.09 4.26 11.82
N ARG A 203 -7.67 3.59 12.90
CA ARG A 203 -6.26 3.62 13.35
C ARG A 203 -5.32 2.92 12.37
N VAL A 204 -5.62 1.68 12.01
CA VAL A 204 -4.73 0.86 11.15
C VAL A 204 -4.58 1.52 9.77
N LEU A 205 -5.68 1.92 9.15
CA LEU A 205 -5.68 2.49 7.79
C LEU A 205 -5.24 3.97 7.76
N THR A 206 -5.01 4.58 8.92
CA THR A 206 -4.29 5.86 9.05
C THR A 206 -2.80 5.62 9.28
N ASN A 207 -2.44 4.80 10.26
CA ASN A 207 -1.06 4.60 10.67
C ASN A 207 -0.24 3.82 9.63
N ASP A 208 -0.83 2.84 8.96
CA ASP A 208 -0.17 2.04 7.93
C ASP A 208 0.39 2.89 6.76
N PRO A 209 -0.43 3.71 6.06
CA PRO A 209 0.10 4.61 5.03
C PRO A 209 0.90 5.80 5.62
N ALA A 210 0.62 6.23 6.86
CA ALA A 210 1.40 7.29 7.49
C ALA A 210 2.87 6.89 7.68
N MET A 211 3.16 5.61 7.97
CA MET A 211 4.54 5.09 8.00
C MET A 211 5.28 5.33 6.68
N GLY A 212 4.58 5.26 5.54
CA GLY A 212 5.17 5.57 4.25
C GLY A 212 5.47 7.05 4.08
N VAL A 213 4.57 7.92 4.53
CA VAL A 213 4.78 9.37 4.52
C VAL A 213 5.93 9.75 5.46
N PHE A 214 6.00 9.19 6.67
CA PHE A 214 7.11 9.37 7.61
C PHE A 214 8.45 9.01 6.97
N ARG A 215 8.56 7.79 6.44
CA ARG A 215 9.77 7.26 5.84
C ARG A 215 10.29 8.13 4.69
N HIS A 216 9.39 8.59 3.82
CA HIS A 216 9.78 9.40 2.67
C HIS A 216 10.03 10.86 3.03
N ALA A 217 9.32 11.42 4.02
CA ALA A 217 9.60 12.77 4.52
C ALA A 217 10.96 12.85 5.23
N ASP A 218 11.29 11.83 6.02
CA ASP A 218 12.58 11.63 6.68
C ASP A 218 13.72 11.58 5.64
N ALA A 219 13.54 10.78 4.59
CA ALA A 219 14.50 10.68 3.48
C ALA A 219 14.58 11.93 2.58
N GLY A 220 13.87 13.01 2.90
CA GLY A 220 14.02 14.31 2.23
C GLY A 220 13.14 14.54 1.00
N TYR A 221 12.12 13.71 0.75
CA TYR A 221 11.23 13.92 -0.40
C TYR A 221 10.24 15.07 -0.13
N ASP A 222 10.36 16.17 -0.90
CA ASP A 222 9.47 17.34 -0.78
C ASP A 222 7.99 16.99 -0.97
N ILE A 223 7.67 16.04 -1.85
CA ILE A 223 6.30 15.56 -2.05
C ILE A 223 5.74 14.99 -0.74
N ALA A 224 6.52 14.18 -0.02
CA ALA A 224 6.09 13.57 1.24
C ALA A 224 5.97 14.61 2.36
N ARG A 225 6.92 15.56 2.42
CA ARG A 225 6.90 16.69 3.36
C ARG A 225 5.68 17.58 3.16
N ALA A 226 5.39 17.96 1.91
CA ALA A 226 4.20 18.74 1.57
C ALA A 226 2.90 17.98 1.85
N TRP A 227 2.88 16.67 1.57
CA TRP A 227 1.74 15.82 1.85
C TRP A 227 1.48 15.69 3.36
N ALA A 228 2.53 15.50 4.15
CA ALA A 228 2.49 15.48 5.61
C ALA A 228 1.91 16.78 6.17
N ASN A 229 2.33 17.93 5.64
CA ASN A 229 1.84 19.25 6.06
C ASN A 229 0.34 19.40 5.76
N THR A 230 -0.09 19.00 4.57
CA THR A 230 -1.49 19.10 4.13
C THR A 230 -2.41 18.21 4.96
N HIS A 231 -1.92 17.05 5.41
CA HIS A 231 -2.70 16.07 6.16
C HIS A 231 -2.48 16.13 7.67
N GLY A 232 -1.76 17.13 8.18
CA GLY A 232 -1.52 17.31 9.61
C GLY A 232 -0.80 16.12 10.27
N VAL A 233 0.11 15.48 9.54
CA VAL A 233 0.84 14.32 10.05
C VAL A 233 1.87 14.79 11.08
N ASP A 234 1.79 14.26 12.30
CA ASP A 234 2.67 14.61 13.41
C ASP A 234 4.05 13.95 13.25
N ILE A 235 5.04 14.73 12.82
CA ILE A 235 6.42 14.28 12.66
C ILE A 235 7.30 15.01 13.69
N PRO A 236 7.81 14.31 14.72
CA PRO A 236 8.52 14.95 15.83
C PRO A 236 9.77 15.74 15.43
N MET A 237 10.49 15.26 14.42
CA MET A 237 11.75 15.86 13.95
C MET A 237 11.55 16.90 12.83
N ARG A 238 10.30 17.32 12.58
CA ARG A 238 9.98 18.22 11.47
C ARG A 238 10.66 19.57 11.62
N ASP A 239 11.46 19.93 10.61
CA ASP A 239 12.19 21.19 10.51
C ASP A 239 11.92 21.94 9.19
N TRP A 240 10.88 21.54 8.45
CA TRP A 240 10.43 22.11 7.17
C TRP A 240 9.02 22.74 7.21
#